data_AF-A0A1H0PPA7-F1
#
_entry.id   AF-A0A1H0PPA7-F1
#
_cell.length_a   1.000
_cell.length_b   1.000
_cell.length_c   1.000
_cell.angle_alpha   90.00
_cell.angle_beta   90.00
_cell.angle_gamma   90.00
#
_symmetry.space_group_name_H-M   'P 1'
#
loop_
_entity.id
_entity.type
_entity.pdbx_description
1 polymer ?
#
loop_
_entity_poly.entity_id
_entity_poly.type
_entity_poly.pdbx_seq_one_letter_code
_entity_poly.pdbx_strand_id
1 'polypeptide(L)'
;MTAPNWKGMALTGAVAMATMMAGCAAQPQPPQPPAAGVADTGPQGGRGTPEGCQADKLGDNALIGKTEAEAAKLLEGCAWRFGNREGQHMPGTMDYNPQRRTIDVMGGKVTAVRRG
;
A
#
# COMPACT_ATOMS: atom_id res chain seq x y z
N MET A 1 -9.91 -60.78 26.34
CA MET A 1 -9.14 -60.62 27.59
C MET A 1 -9.47 -59.27 28.18
N THR A 2 -9.64 -59.28 29.49
CA THR A 2 -10.18 -58.30 30.45
C THR A 2 -9.29 -57.05 30.62
N ALA A 3 -9.88 -55.87 30.85
CA ALA A 3 -9.26 -54.79 31.65
C ALA A 3 -9.39 -55.16 33.16
N PRO A 4 -8.56 -54.66 34.13
CA PRO A 4 -8.29 -53.25 34.49
C PRO A 4 -6.79 -53.03 34.91
N ASN A 5 -6.24 -51.94 35.48
CA ASN A 5 -6.63 -51.22 36.70
C ASN A 5 -5.68 -50.02 37.01
N TRP A 6 -6.21 -49.11 37.82
CA TRP A 6 -5.66 -47.88 38.41
C TRP A 6 -4.42 -48.01 39.31
N LYS A 7 -3.57 -46.98 39.34
CA LYS A 7 -3.13 -46.25 40.56
C LYS A 7 -2.04 -45.20 40.27
N GLY A 8 -2.21 -44.02 40.86
CA GLY A 8 -1.16 -42.99 40.93
C GLY A 8 -1.71 -41.60 41.18
N MET A 9 -2.23 -41.36 42.38
CA MET A 9 -2.76 -40.08 42.85
C MET A 9 -1.79 -39.43 43.83
N ALA A 10 -1.80 -38.10 43.82
CA ALA A 10 -1.25 -37.14 44.79
C ALA A 10 0.16 -36.58 44.53
N LEU A 11 0.21 -35.29 44.22
CA LEU A 11 0.84 -34.33 45.14
C LEU A 11 0.15 -32.97 45.01
N THR A 12 -0.40 -32.55 46.13
CA THR A 12 -1.06 -31.29 46.43
C THR A 12 -0.06 -30.14 46.38
N GLY A 13 -0.45 -29.00 45.82
CA GLY A 13 0.30 -27.75 45.90
C GLY A 13 -0.57 -26.56 45.49
N ALA A 14 -1.31 -26.02 46.45
CA ALA A 14 -2.07 -24.80 46.28
C ALA A 14 -1.14 -23.58 46.36
N VAL A 15 -1.18 -22.70 45.36
CA VAL A 15 -0.85 -21.28 45.52
C VAL A 15 -1.86 -20.45 44.72
N ALA A 16 -2.53 -19.57 45.45
CA ALA A 16 -3.51 -18.61 44.97
C ALA A 16 -2.87 -17.43 44.22
N MET A 17 -3.59 -16.85 43.26
CA MET A 17 -3.51 -15.44 42.81
C MET A 17 -4.68 -15.23 41.81
N ALA A 18 -5.83 -14.72 42.26
CA ALA A 18 -6.20 -13.31 42.34
C ALA A 18 -6.20 -12.58 40.98
N THR A 19 -7.42 -12.28 40.48
CA THR A 19 -7.88 -11.04 39.80
C THR A 19 -7.06 -10.52 38.59
N MET A 20 -7.60 -10.12 37.43
CA MET A 20 -8.59 -9.07 37.18
C MET A 20 -9.01 -9.15 35.70
N MET A 21 -10.28 -8.90 35.40
CA MET A 21 -10.71 -8.50 34.07
C MET A 21 -10.16 -7.11 33.76
N ALA A 22 -9.32 -6.99 32.74
CA ALA A 22 -9.04 -5.73 32.05
C ALA A 22 -8.77 -6.03 30.58
N GLY A 23 -9.79 -5.85 29.75
CA GLY A 23 -9.62 -5.77 28.30
C GLY A 23 -8.78 -4.55 27.96
N CYS A 24 -7.61 -4.79 27.38
CA CYS A 24 -6.82 -3.91 26.50
C CYS A 24 -5.61 -4.73 26.04
N ALA A 25 -5.81 -5.71 25.16
CA ALA A 25 -4.70 -6.28 24.42
C ALA A 25 -4.42 -5.40 23.20
N ALA A 26 -3.89 -4.21 23.46
CA ALA A 26 -2.97 -3.57 22.53
C ALA A 26 -1.74 -4.48 22.50
N GLN A 27 -1.66 -5.37 21.50
CA GLN A 27 -0.42 -6.07 21.21
C GLN A 27 0.65 -5.00 20.95
N PRO A 28 1.81 -5.06 21.63
CA PRO A 28 2.98 -4.31 21.22
C PRO A 28 3.37 -4.86 19.84
N GLN A 29 2.94 -4.16 18.80
CA GLN A 29 3.47 -4.36 17.46
C GLN A 29 4.99 -4.16 17.61
N PRO A 30 5.84 -5.15 17.29
CA PRO A 30 7.28 -4.88 17.18
C PRO A 30 7.43 -3.65 16.28
N PRO A 31 8.36 -2.73 16.56
CA PRO A 31 8.52 -1.51 15.79
C PRO A 31 8.54 -1.90 14.32
N GLN A 32 7.45 -1.58 13.61
CA GLN A 32 7.39 -1.81 12.18
C GLN A 32 8.54 -0.98 11.65
N PRO A 33 9.55 -1.59 10.98
CA PRO A 33 10.50 -0.79 10.23
C PRO A 33 9.65 0.15 9.37
N PRO A 34 9.95 1.47 9.34
CA PRO A 34 9.18 2.42 8.57
C PRO A 34 8.98 1.78 7.22
N ALA A 35 7.70 1.55 6.84
CA ALA A 35 7.32 0.79 5.67
C ALA A 35 8.32 1.16 4.59
N ALA A 36 9.25 0.25 4.30
CA ALA A 36 10.36 0.54 3.42
C ALA A 36 9.66 1.01 2.17
N GLY A 37 9.77 2.32 1.90
CA GLY A 37 8.95 2.99 0.92
C GLY A 37 9.01 2.08 -0.28
N VAL A 38 7.85 1.55 -0.69
CA VAL A 38 7.77 0.84 -1.97
C VAL A 38 8.45 1.79 -2.92
N ALA A 39 9.67 1.42 -3.30
CA ALA A 39 10.59 2.37 -3.87
C ALA A 39 9.83 3.00 -5.02
N ASP A 40 9.74 4.32 -4.98
CA ASP A 40 9.16 5.07 -6.06
C ASP A 40 10.07 4.79 -7.27
N THR A 41 9.74 3.73 -8.01
CA THR A 41 10.61 3.11 -9.01
C THR A 41 10.43 3.78 -10.37
N GLY A 42 9.72 4.91 -10.40
CA GLY A 42 9.45 5.67 -11.60
C GLY A 42 9.57 7.17 -11.35
N PRO A 43 9.63 7.99 -12.39
CA PRO A 43 9.80 9.44 -12.27
C PRO A 43 8.51 10.17 -11.84
N GLN A 44 7.85 9.67 -10.79
CA GLN A 44 6.58 10.17 -10.28
C GLN A 44 6.77 11.56 -9.70
N GLY A 45 6.15 12.58 -10.32
CA GLY A 45 6.43 13.96 -9.95
C GLY A 45 5.90 14.33 -8.56
N GLY A 46 6.65 15.21 -7.90
CA GLY A 46 6.37 15.66 -6.54
C GLY A 46 5.06 16.43 -6.40
N ARG A 47 4.50 16.40 -5.18
CA ARG A 47 3.35 17.24 -4.82
C ARG A 47 3.75 18.72 -4.89
N GLY A 48 3.10 19.48 -5.77
CA GLY A 48 3.11 20.94 -5.72
C GLY A 48 4.05 21.64 -6.69
N THR A 49 3.93 21.37 -7.99
CA THR A 49 4.37 22.34 -9.00
C THR A 49 3.43 23.55 -8.96
N PRO A 50 3.92 24.76 -8.59
CA PRO A 50 3.15 25.97 -8.72
C PRO A 50 3.01 26.26 -10.22
N GLU A 51 1.80 26.61 -10.66
CA GLU A 51 1.44 26.83 -12.07
C GLU A 51 1.68 25.63 -13.01
N GLY A 52 0.60 24.89 -13.32
CA GLY A 52 0.51 23.75 -14.25
C GLY A 52 1.74 23.46 -15.12
N CYS A 53 2.30 22.27 -14.96
CA CYS A 53 3.47 21.84 -15.70
C CYS A 53 3.22 21.88 -17.22
N GLN A 54 4.27 21.98 -18.05
CA GLN A 54 4.09 22.01 -19.51
C GLN A 54 3.31 20.79 -20.03
N ALA A 55 3.52 19.64 -19.40
CA ALA A 55 2.82 18.43 -19.75
C ALA A 55 1.37 18.37 -19.27
N ASP A 56 0.88 19.30 -18.43
CA ASP A 56 -0.55 19.44 -18.15
C ASP A 56 -1.34 19.88 -19.40
N LYS A 57 -0.68 20.59 -20.32
CA LYS A 57 -1.26 20.96 -21.64
C LYS A 57 -1.47 19.75 -22.55
N LEU A 58 -0.80 18.63 -22.27
CA LEU A 58 -0.99 17.39 -23.01
C LEU A 58 -2.38 16.83 -22.74
N GLY A 59 -3.10 16.41 -23.78
CA GLY A 59 -4.36 15.69 -23.58
C GLY A 59 -4.10 14.34 -22.91
N ASP A 60 -4.96 13.93 -21.98
CA ASP A 60 -4.80 12.65 -21.26
C ASP A 60 -4.80 11.44 -22.23
N ASN A 61 -5.53 11.55 -23.35
CA ASN A 61 -5.55 10.56 -24.44
C ASN A 61 -4.18 10.36 -25.12
N ALA A 62 -3.27 11.33 -25.07
CA ALA A 62 -1.95 11.22 -25.70
C ALA A 62 -1.03 10.22 -24.99
N LEU A 63 -1.34 9.88 -23.74
CA LEU A 63 -0.61 8.91 -22.93
C LEU A 63 -1.11 7.48 -23.18
N ILE A 64 -2.36 7.31 -23.62
CA ILE A 64 -2.96 5.99 -23.84
C ILE A 64 -2.18 5.21 -24.91
N GLY A 65 -1.86 3.95 -24.61
CA GLY A 65 -1.10 3.06 -25.49
C GLY A 65 0.41 3.32 -25.51
N LYS A 66 0.91 4.36 -24.84
CA LYS A 66 2.34 4.60 -24.63
C LYS A 66 2.91 3.61 -23.63
N THR A 67 4.19 3.32 -23.78
CA THR A 67 4.93 2.57 -22.77
C THR A 67 5.08 3.40 -21.50
N GLU A 68 5.35 2.75 -20.37
CA GLU A 68 5.63 3.43 -19.10
C GLU A 68 6.72 4.51 -19.25
N ALA A 69 7.82 4.17 -19.92
CA ALA A 69 8.96 5.08 -20.10
C ALA A 69 8.63 6.30 -20.98
N GLU A 70 7.81 6.11 -22.02
CA GLU A 70 7.35 7.21 -22.86
C GLU A 70 6.36 8.11 -22.10
N ALA A 71 5.43 7.52 -21.36
CA ALA A 71 4.49 8.27 -20.54
C ALA A 71 5.21 9.07 -19.46
N ALA A 72 6.20 8.46 -18.80
CA ALA A 72 7.09 9.13 -17.84
C ALA A 72 7.78 10.37 -18.43
N LYS A 73 8.34 10.27 -19.64
CA LYS A 73 8.97 11.41 -20.34
C LYS A 73 7.95 12.48 -20.70
N LEU A 74 6.77 12.08 -21.16
CA LEU A 74 5.68 13.00 -21.48
C LEU A 74 5.08 13.67 -20.25
N LEU A 75 5.31 13.14 -19.05
CA LEU A 75 4.85 13.68 -17.77
C LEU A 75 5.98 14.30 -16.95
N GLU A 76 7.18 14.41 -17.52
CA GLU A 76 8.35 14.93 -16.84
C GLU A 76 8.07 16.35 -16.33
N GLY A 77 8.37 16.58 -15.06
CA GLY A 77 8.10 17.85 -14.40
C GLY A 77 6.64 18.10 -14.01
N CYS A 78 5.74 17.13 -14.16
CA CYS A 78 4.37 17.17 -13.66
C CYS A 78 4.16 16.27 -12.45
N ALA A 79 3.21 16.59 -11.58
CA ALA A 79 2.74 15.64 -10.58
C ALA A 79 2.01 14.47 -11.24
N TRP A 80 2.50 13.24 -11.08
CA TRP A 80 1.80 12.04 -11.55
C TRP A 80 2.18 10.81 -10.72
N ARG A 81 1.33 9.78 -10.76
CA ARG A 81 1.52 8.51 -10.03
C ARG A 81 0.91 7.33 -10.79
N PHE A 82 1.26 6.12 -10.39
CA PHE A 82 0.53 4.90 -10.81
C PHE A 82 -0.72 4.69 -9.97
N GLY A 83 -1.85 4.35 -10.60
CA GLY A 83 -3.03 3.83 -9.92
C GLY A 83 -3.09 2.30 -9.98
N ASN A 84 -2.65 1.74 -11.09
CA ASN A 84 -2.48 0.33 -11.32
C ASN A 84 -1.21 0.10 -12.16
N ARG A 85 -0.41 -0.90 -11.79
CA ARG A 85 0.72 -1.37 -12.58
C ARG A 85 0.60 -2.87 -12.74
N GLU A 86 0.37 -3.33 -13.97
CA GLU A 86 0.27 -4.74 -14.33
C GLU A 86 -0.76 -5.52 -13.49
N GLY A 87 -1.92 -4.91 -13.22
CA GLY A 87 -2.98 -5.50 -12.41
C GLY A 87 -2.81 -5.30 -10.91
N GLN A 88 -1.67 -4.78 -10.44
CA GLN A 88 -1.46 -4.38 -9.06
C GLN A 88 -1.95 -2.96 -8.80
N HIS A 89 -3.01 -2.82 -8.00
CA HIS A 89 -3.44 -1.51 -7.51
C HIS A 89 -2.43 -0.90 -6.54
N MET A 90 -2.06 0.35 -6.82
CA MET A 90 -1.12 1.10 -6.00
C MET A 90 -1.86 1.83 -4.87
N PRO A 91 -1.33 1.84 -3.64
CA PRO A 91 -1.96 2.55 -2.53
C PRO A 91 -1.99 4.05 -2.82
N GLY A 92 -3.14 4.67 -2.59
CA GLY A 92 -3.34 6.10 -2.77
C GLY A 92 -4.15 6.71 -1.63
N THR A 93 -3.83 7.94 -1.26
CA THR A 93 -4.66 8.75 -0.36
C THR A 93 -5.77 9.47 -1.14
N MET A 94 -6.87 9.77 -0.46
CA MET A 94 -8.06 10.43 -1.01
C MET A 94 -7.90 11.96 -1.19
N ASP A 95 -6.67 12.49 -1.15
CA ASP A 95 -6.41 13.91 -1.38
C ASP A 95 -6.68 14.26 -2.84
N TYR A 96 -7.62 15.17 -3.09
CA TYR A 96 -7.87 15.66 -4.44
C TYR A 96 -6.77 16.63 -4.89
N ASN A 97 -6.11 16.30 -6.00
CA ASN A 97 -5.19 17.17 -6.72
C ASN A 97 -5.52 17.15 -8.22
N PRO A 98 -6.17 18.20 -8.76
CA PRO A 98 -6.59 18.25 -10.17
C PRO A 98 -5.42 18.29 -11.16
N GLN A 99 -4.24 18.73 -10.72
CA GLN A 99 -3.03 18.77 -11.54
C GLN A 99 -2.33 17.41 -11.58
N ARG A 100 -2.65 16.50 -10.65
CA ARG A 100 -2.01 15.19 -10.59
C ARG A 100 -2.69 14.20 -11.52
N ARG A 101 -1.91 13.60 -12.42
CA ARG A 101 -2.37 12.45 -13.23
C ARG A 101 -2.07 11.13 -12.53
N THR A 102 -3.07 10.27 -12.47
CA THR A 102 -2.93 8.88 -12.07
C THR A 102 -3.05 8.02 -13.32
N ILE A 103 -1.98 7.29 -13.66
CA ILE A 103 -1.94 6.42 -14.84
C ILE A 103 -2.08 4.96 -14.43
N ASP A 104 -2.85 4.21 -15.22
CA ASP A 104 -3.01 2.76 -15.06
C ASP A 104 -2.27 2.08 -16.22
N VAL A 105 -1.39 1.13 -15.91
CA VAL A 105 -0.56 0.41 -16.89
C VAL A 105 -0.90 -1.07 -16.86
N MET A 106 -1.06 -1.65 -18.05
CA MET A 106 -1.29 -3.09 -18.24
C MET A 106 -0.67 -3.54 -19.56
N GLY A 107 0.06 -4.65 -19.55
CA GLY A 107 0.79 -5.14 -20.72
C GLY A 107 1.92 -4.19 -21.15
N GLY A 108 2.54 -3.50 -20.19
CA GLY A 108 3.60 -2.53 -20.40
C GLY A 108 3.16 -1.21 -21.04
N LYS A 109 1.85 -0.98 -21.15
CA LYS A 109 1.27 0.22 -21.78
C LYS A 109 0.22 0.88 -20.90
N VAL A 110 0.10 2.20 -21.02
CA VAL A 110 -0.95 2.96 -20.33
C VAL A 110 -2.31 2.61 -20.93
N THR A 111 -3.26 2.21 -20.09
CA THR A 111 -4.63 1.85 -20.47
C THR A 111 -5.67 2.84 -19.98
N ALA A 112 -5.40 3.57 -18.90
CA ALA A 112 -6.25 4.64 -18.42
C ALA A 112 -5.45 5.76 -17.78
N VAL A 113 -6.03 6.96 -17.80
CA VAL A 113 -5.51 8.16 -17.14
C VAL A 113 -6.66 8.82 -16.43
N ARG A 114 -6.43 9.22 -15.17
CA ARG A 114 -7.41 9.94 -14.34
C ARG A 114 -6.73 11.13 -13.67
N ARG A 115 -7.47 12.21 -13.45
CA ARG A 115 -7.02 13.36 -12.64
C ARG A 115 -7.69 13.33 -11.28
N GLY A 116 -6.93 13.56 -10.22
CA GLY A 116 -7.43 13.42 -8.84
C GLY A 116 -6.38 13.07 -7.80
#